data_AF-A0A661I1W5-F1
#
_entry.id   AF-A0A661I1W5-F1
#
_cell.length_a   1.000
_cell.length_b   1.000
_cell.length_c   1.000
_cell.angle_alpha   90.00
_cell.angle_beta   90.00
_cell.angle_gamma   90.00
#
_symmetry.space_group_name_H-M   'P 1'
#
loop_
_entity.id
_entity.type
_entity.pdbx_description
1 polymer ?
#
loop_
_entity_poly.entity_id
_entity_poly.type
_entity_poly.pdbx_seq_one_letter_code
_entity_poly.pdbx_strand_id
1 'polypeptide(L)'
;MINYLLSLTLLAATLSAAPAFEKSRILIQNDGATFQAQMKGDEYLHWIETTGGSILIYNKKSKNYEHANIKNNALVPSGQAFRSASKQRIQQSASFQKEISQEALSELWIKKRQEGLNH
;
A
#
# COMPACT_ATOMS: atom_id res chain seq x y z
N MET A 1 -3.38 19.90 48.64
CA MET A 1 -3.65 19.70 47.20
C MET A 1 -2.33 19.63 46.41
N ILE A 2 -1.48 18.63 46.68
CA ILE A 2 -0.20 18.46 45.98
C ILE A 2 0.03 16.99 45.60
N ASN A 3 -0.57 16.06 46.36
CA ASN A 3 -0.44 14.62 46.14
C ASN A 3 -1.17 14.10 44.89
N TYR A 4 -2.16 14.82 44.36
CA TYR A 4 -2.87 14.42 43.13
C TYR A 4 -2.12 14.80 41.84
N LEU A 5 -1.14 15.72 41.93
CA LEU A 5 -0.36 16.16 40.77
C LEU A 5 0.70 15.12 40.38
N LEU A 6 1.29 14.41 41.37
CA LEU A 6 2.27 13.35 41.13
C LEU A 6 1.64 12.07 40.54
N SER A 7 0.36 11.82 40.81
CA SER A 7 -0.33 10.63 40.29
C SER A 7 -0.58 10.74 38.79
N LEU A 8 -0.81 11.96 38.29
CA LEU A 8 -1.18 12.20 36.88
C LEU A 8 0.04 12.18 35.94
N THR A 9 1.24 12.50 36.43
CA THR A 9 2.47 12.48 35.63
C THR A 9 3.03 11.08 35.41
N LEU A 10 2.77 10.13 36.32
CA LEU A 10 3.24 8.73 36.18
C LEU A 10 2.49 7.95 35.10
N LEU A 11 1.24 8.32 34.76
CA LEU A 11 0.47 7.64 33.70
C LEU A 11 0.87 8.08 32.28
N ALA A 12 1.54 9.23 32.11
CA ALA A 12 1.94 9.73 30.80
C ALA A 12 3.22 9.08 30.25
N ALA A 13 4.04 8.44 31.11
CA ALA A 13 5.36 7.93 30.75
C ALA A 13 5.36 6.57 30.02
N THR A 14 4.20 5.93 29.86
CA THR A 14 4.09 4.60 29.23
C THR A 14 3.37 4.60 27.88
N LEU A 15 3.20 5.78 27.26
CA LEU A 15 2.79 5.89 25.86
C LEU A 15 3.96 5.56 24.90
N SER A 16 4.58 4.39 25.08
CA SER A 16 5.40 3.81 24.01
C SER A 16 4.45 3.06 23.10
N ALA A 17 3.90 3.77 22.12
CA ALA A 17 3.26 3.12 20.99
C ALA A 17 4.37 2.32 20.28
N ALA A 18 4.33 0.99 20.43
CA ALA A 18 5.20 0.12 19.64
C ALA A 18 5.06 0.52 18.17
N PRO A 19 6.16 0.68 17.42
CA PRO A 19 6.07 1.05 16.01
C PRO A 19 5.16 0.04 15.30
N ALA A 20 4.17 0.55 14.56
CA ALA A 20 3.24 -0.28 13.82
C ALA A 20 4.03 -1.28 12.98
N PHE A 21 3.77 -2.57 13.18
CA PHE A 21 4.48 -3.64 12.50
C PHE A 21 4.10 -3.64 11.01
N GLU A 22 4.77 -2.81 10.23
CA GLU A 22 4.70 -2.79 8.78
C GLU A 22 5.43 -4.02 8.24
N LYS A 23 4.77 -5.19 8.28
CA LYS A 23 5.35 -6.46 7.83
C LYS A 23 5.47 -6.46 6.31
N SER A 24 6.53 -5.86 5.80
CA SER A 24 7.04 -6.11 4.45
C SER A 24 7.16 -7.62 4.23
N ARG A 25 6.72 -8.09 3.07
CA ARG A 25 6.84 -9.48 2.63
C ARG A 25 7.60 -9.52 1.31
N ILE A 26 8.29 -10.63 1.10
CA ILE A 26 8.91 -10.94 -0.19
C ILE A 26 7.82 -11.55 -1.08
N LEU A 27 7.54 -10.89 -2.20
CA LEU A 27 6.63 -11.38 -3.24
C LEU A 27 7.44 -11.86 -4.45
N ILE A 28 6.90 -12.84 -5.16
CA ILE A 28 7.54 -13.49 -6.32
C ILE A 28 6.71 -13.18 -7.57
N GLN A 29 7.36 -12.65 -8.61
CA GLN A 29 6.79 -12.44 -9.94
C GLN A 29 6.70 -13.77 -10.72
N ASN A 30 5.94 -13.80 -11.81
CA ASN A 30 5.80 -15.01 -12.63
C ASN A 30 7.13 -15.49 -13.26
N ASP A 31 8.10 -14.58 -13.43
CA ASP A 31 9.44 -14.90 -13.92
C ASP A 31 10.44 -15.28 -12.80
N GLY A 32 9.96 -15.47 -11.58
CA GLY A 32 10.78 -15.79 -10.41
C GLY A 32 11.50 -14.60 -9.78
N ALA A 33 11.41 -13.40 -10.36
CA ALA A 33 11.98 -12.21 -9.72
C ALA A 33 11.26 -11.90 -8.41
N THR A 34 12.01 -11.50 -7.39
CA THR A 34 11.44 -11.18 -6.08
C THR A 34 11.55 -9.69 -5.76
N PHE A 35 10.61 -9.20 -4.96
CA PHE A 35 10.63 -7.83 -4.45
C PHE A 35 9.94 -7.75 -3.08
N GLN A 36 10.29 -6.73 -2.31
CA GLN A 36 9.69 -6.45 -1.01
C GLN A 36 8.50 -5.50 -1.16
N ALA A 37 7.37 -5.85 -0.54
CA ALA A 37 6.18 -5.02 -0.52
C ALA A 37 5.28 -5.32 0.68
N GLN A 38 4.40 -4.40 0.98
CA GLN A 38 3.37 -4.51 2.01
C GLN A 38 2.02 -4.78 1.37
N MET A 39 1.20 -5.63 1.98
CA MET A 39 -0.21 -5.76 1.62
C MET A 39 -0.99 -4.77 2.47
N LYS A 40 -1.74 -3.88 1.83
CA LYS A 40 -2.48 -2.80 2.48
C LYS A 40 -3.96 -2.89 2.10
N GLY A 41 -4.81 -2.24 2.89
CA GLY A 41 -6.25 -2.18 2.69
C GLY A 41 -7.05 -3.11 3.61
N ASP A 42 -8.31 -3.30 3.27
CA ASP A 42 -9.31 -4.06 4.03
C ASP A 42 -10.19 -4.92 3.10
N GLU A 43 -11.32 -5.41 3.62
CA GLU A 43 -12.28 -6.23 2.87
C GLU A 43 -12.91 -5.52 1.67
N TYR A 44 -12.93 -4.18 1.66
CA TYR A 44 -13.55 -3.38 0.60
C TYR A 44 -12.57 -2.97 -0.49
N LEU A 45 -11.31 -2.75 -0.14
CA LEU A 45 -10.24 -2.46 -1.09
C LEU A 45 -8.89 -2.90 -0.54
N HIS A 46 -8.15 -3.66 -1.32
CA HIS A 46 -6.79 -4.07 -0.99
C HIS A 46 -5.83 -3.80 -2.14
N TRP A 47 -4.58 -3.54 -1.81
CA TRP A 47 -3.50 -3.31 -2.76
C TRP A 47 -2.16 -3.75 -2.17
N ILE A 48 -1.14 -3.70 -3.02
CA ILE A 48 0.24 -3.98 -2.62
C ILE A 48 1.05 -2.71 -2.80
N GLU A 49 1.81 -2.34 -1.79
CA GLU A 49 2.64 -1.13 -1.79
C GLU A 49 4.10 -1.53 -1.64
N THR A 50 4.92 -1.14 -2.60
CA THR A 50 6.38 -1.38 -2.53
C THR A 50 7.04 -0.41 -1.56
N THR A 51 8.27 -0.71 -1.11
CA THR A 51 9.06 0.24 -0.31
C THR A 51 9.28 1.59 -1.01
N GLY A 52 9.21 1.62 -2.35
CA GLY A 52 9.31 2.84 -3.15
C GLY A 52 7.98 3.59 -3.33
N GLY A 53 6.89 3.14 -2.70
CA GLY A 53 5.57 3.78 -2.79
C GLY A 53 4.73 3.38 -4.00
N SER A 54 5.26 2.57 -4.94
CA SER A 54 4.46 2.12 -6.09
C SER A 54 3.30 1.21 -5.63
N ILE A 55 2.10 1.53 -6.12
CA ILE A 55 0.85 0.80 -5.85
C ILE A 55 0.62 -0.26 -6.92
N LEU A 56 0.49 -1.51 -6.48
CA LEU A 56 0.42 -2.70 -7.32
C LEU A 56 -0.85 -3.52 -7.05
N ILE A 57 -1.29 -4.25 -8.08
CA ILE A 57 -2.34 -5.27 -8.00
C ILE A 57 -1.85 -6.54 -8.68
N TYR A 58 -2.23 -7.69 -8.13
CA TYR A 58 -1.96 -8.97 -8.77
C TYR A 58 -2.88 -9.17 -9.98
N ASN A 59 -2.28 -9.35 -11.17
CA ASN A 59 -3.01 -9.67 -12.38
C ASN A 59 -3.08 -11.20 -12.56
N LYS A 60 -4.27 -11.76 -12.42
CA LYS A 60 -4.51 -13.22 -12.57
C LYS A 60 -4.18 -13.74 -13.97
N LYS A 61 -4.25 -12.90 -15.01
CA LYS A 61 -3.97 -13.30 -16.41
C LYS A 61 -2.48 -13.42 -16.67
N SER A 62 -1.69 -12.42 -16.27
CA SER A 62 -0.23 -12.41 -16.47
C SER A 62 0.54 -13.11 -15.36
N LYS A 63 -0.13 -13.40 -14.23
CA LYS A 63 0.43 -13.91 -12.98
C LYS A 63 1.50 -13.00 -12.36
N ASN A 64 1.51 -11.73 -12.74
CA ASN A 64 2.45 -10.73 -12.23
C ASN A 64 1.77 -9.72 -11.31
N TYR A 65 2.57 -9.10 -10.44
CA TYR A 65 2.17 -7.87 -9.77
C TYR A 65 2.44 -6.70 -10.71
N GLU A 66 1.39 -5.98 -11.07
CA GLU A 66 1.40 -4.90 -12.05
C GLU A 66 1.06 -3.57 -11.39
N HIS A 67 1.54 -2.46 -11.97
CA HIS A 67 1.12 -1.13 -11.54
C HIS A 67 -0.40 -1.02 -11.60
N ALA A 68 -1.01 -0.45 -10.57
CA ALA A 68 -2.44 -0.28 -10.49
C ALA A 68 -2.89 0.97 -11.26
N ASN A 69 -4.08 0.91 -11.83
CA ASN A 69 -4.84 2.05 -12.35
C ASN A 69 -6.19 2.12 -11.67
N ILE A 70 -6.75 3.31 -11.50
CA ILE A 70 -8.15 3.46 -11.08
C ILE A 70 -9.04 3.47 -12.31
N LYS A 71 -9.95 2.50 -12.42
CA LYS A 71 -11.01 2.48 -13.44
C LYS A 71 -12.33 2.07 -12.81
N ASN A 72 -13.41 2.78 -13.13
CA ASN A 72 -14.76 2.50 -12.61
C ASN A 72 -14.77 2.33 -11.08
N ASN A 73 -14.07 3.21 -10.37
CA ASN A 73 -13.92 3.14 -8.91
C ASN A 73 -13.40 1.77 -8.41
N ALA A 74 -12.45 1.17 -9.13
CA ALA A 74 -11.73 -0.01 -8.70
C ALA A 74 -10.25 0.09 -9.10
N LEU A 75 -9.40 -0.56 -8.31
CA LEU A 75 -8.00 -0.78 -8.71
C LEU A 75 -7.96 -1.93 -9.72
N VAL A 76 -7.41 -1.64 -10.90
CA VAL A 76 -7.25 -2.60 -11.98
C VAL A 76 -5.79 -2.68 -12.42
N PRO A 77 -5.33 -3.85 -12.87
CA PRO A 77 -3.98 -3.99 -13.41
C PRO A 77 -3.77 -3.10 -14.65
N SER A 78 -2.63 -2.43 -14.73
CA SER A 78 -2.25 -1.57 -15.87
C SER A 78 -1.76 -2.34 -17.10
N GLY A 79 -1.40 -3.62 -16.96
CA GLY A 79 -0.68 -4.39 -17.98
C GLY A 79 0.84 -4.28 -17.88
N GLN A 80 1.37 -3.45 -16.97
CA GLN A 80 2.82 -3.28 -16.79
C GLN A 80 3.28 -3.92 -15.48
N ALA A 81 4.06 -4.99 -15.60
CA ALA A 81 4.63 -5.70 -14.46
C ALA A 81 5.65 -4.83 -13.71
N PHE A 82 5.56 -4.83 -12.39
CA PHE A 82 6.50 -4.13 -11.54
C PHE A 82 7.90 -4.76 -11.64
N ARG A 83 8.92 -3.90 -11.78
CA ARG A 83 10.33 -4.27 -11.78
C ARG A 83 11.04 -3.38 -10.76
N SER A 84 11.88 -3.96 -9.91
CA SER A 84 12.65 -3.18 -8.92
C SER A 84 13.72 -2.30 -9.58
N ALA A 85 14.05 -1.17 -8.96
CA ALA A 85 14.94 -0.13 -9.47
C ALA A 85 16.35 -0.61 -9.88
N SER A 86 16.86 -1.69 -9.29
CA SER A 86 18.12 -2.33 -9.73
C SER A 86 18.04 -2.83 -11.18
N LYS A 87 16.84 -3.08 -11.71
CA LYS A 87 16.55 -3.38 -13.12
C LYS A 87 15.90 -2.22 -13.89
N GLN A 88 15.29 -1.23 -13.24
CA GLN A 88 14.60 -0.12 -13.93
C GLN A 88 15.53 0.96 -14.49
N ARG A 89 16.80 1.02 -14.07
CA ARG A 89 17.76 2.04 -14.56
C ARG A 89 17.96 2.00 -16.10
N ILE A 90 17.51 0.94 -16.77
CA ILE A 90 17.55 0.78 -18.23
C ILE A 90 16.24 1.21 -18.94
N GLN A 91 15.11 1.38 -18.22
CA GLN A 91 13.78 1.58 -18.83
C GLN A 91 13.07 2.89 -18.48
N GLN A 92 13.60 3.69 -17.54
CA GLN A 92 12.97 4.94 -17.08
C GLN A 92 12.96 6.10 -18.09
N SER A 93 13.53 5.94 -19.28
CA SER A 93 13.47 6.95 -20.34
C SER A 93 12.21 6.92 -21.22
N ALA A 94 11.31 5.92 -21.09
CA ALA A 94 10.25 5.72 -22.09
C ALA A 94 8.78 5.74 -21.62
N SER A 95 8.47 5.72 -20.32
CA SER A 95 7.07 5.81 -19.89
C SER A 95 6.92 6.33 -18.47
N PHE A 96 6.68 7.65 -18.34
CA PHE A 96 6.10 8.23 -17.13
C PHE A 96 4.66 7.73 -17.02
N GLN A 97 4.46 6.53 -16.49
CA GLN A 97 3.14 6.11 -16.05
C GLN A 97 2.76 6.97 -14.85
N LYS A 98 1.60 7.63 -14.96
CA LYS A 98 1.01 8.39 -13.86
C LYS A 98 0.71 7.43 -12.71
N GLU A 99 1.61 7.38 -11.73
CA GLU A 99 1.34 6.66 -10.49
C GLU A 99 0.09 7.22 -9.83
N ILE A 100 -0.71 6.34 -9.21
CA ILE A 100 -1.90 6.74 -8.47
C ILE A 100 -1.45 7.62 -7.31
N SER A 101 -1.99 8.83 -7.20
CA SER A 101 -1.69 9.69 -6.06
C SER A 101 -2.31 9.10 -4.78
N GLN A 102 -1.67 9.36 -3.65
CA GLN A 102 -2.12 8.84 -2.36
C GLN A 102 -3.53 9.34 -2.01
N GLU A 103 -3.87 10.57 -2.42
CA GLU A 103 -5.19 11.17 -2.26
C GLU A 103 -6.25 10.40 -3.05
N ALA A 104 -6.00 10.13 -4.33
CA ALA A 104 -6.92 9.39 -5.17
C ALA A 104 -7.15 7.95 -4.67
N LEU A 105 -6.11 7.31 -4.12
CA LEU A 105 -6.23 6.00 -3.48
C LEU A 105 -7.05 6.06 -2.18
N SER A 106 -6.83 7.08 -1.37
CA SER A 106 -7.56 7.31 -0.12
C SER A 106 -9.05 7.56 -0.36
N GLU A 107 -9.39 8.44 -1.31
CA GLU A 107 -10.77 8.70 -1.71
C GLU A 107 -11.48 7.43 -2.19
N LEU A 108 -10.78 6.63 -3.00
CA LEU A 108 -11.29 5.36 -3.49
C LEU A 108 -11.59 4.39 -2.34
N TRP A 109 -10.70 4.30 -1.36
CA TRP A 109 -10.86 3.43 -0.20
C TRP A 109 -12.05 3.84 0.69
N ILE A 110 -12.17 5.13 0.99
CA ILE A 110 -13.29 5.68 1.77
C ILE A 110 -14.62 5.35 1.08
N LYS A 111 -14.70 5.60 -0.23
CA LYS A 111 -15.91 5.33 -1.00
C LYS A 111 -16.27 3.84 -1.00
N LYS A 112 -15.30 2.96 -1.22
CA LYS A 112 -15.53 1.50 -1.22
C LYS A 112 -16.05 0.99 0.11
N ARG A 113 -15.52 1.51 1.22
CA ARG A 113 -15.99 1.19 2.57
C ARG A 113 -17.43 1.66 2.81
N GLN A 114 -17.77 2.87 2.37
CA GLN A 114 -19.14 3.40 2.50
C GLN A 114 -20.14 2.58 1.67
N GLU A 115 -19.78 2.21 0.44
CA GLU A 115 -20.61 1.34 -0.41
C GLU A 115 -20.88 0.00 0.29
N GLY A 116 -19.86 -0.63 0.87
CA GLY A 116 -20.01 -1.92 1.55
C GLY A 116 -20.81 -1.86 2.85
N LEU A 117 -20.78 -0.76 3.60
CA LEU A 117 -21.56 -0.57 4.82
C LEU A 117 -23.06 -0.34 4.57
N ASN A 118 -23.43 0.07 3.35
CA ASN A 118 -24.82 0.34 2.97
C ASN A 118 -25.54 -0.90 2.39
N HIS A 119 -24.86 -2.05 2.36
CA HIS A 119 -25.38 -3.33 1.89
C HIS A 119 -25.53 -4.32 3.05
#